data_AF-A0A6S7K6M0-F1
#
_entry.id   AF-A0A6S7K6M0-F1
#
_cell.length_a   1.000
_cell.length_b   1.000
_cell.length_c   1.000
_cell.angle_alpha   90.00
_cell.angle_beta   90.00
_cell.angle_gamma   90.00
#
_symmetry.space_group_name_H-M   'P 1'
#
loop_
_entity.id
_entity.type
_entity.pdbx_description
1 polymer ?
#
loop_
_entity_poly.entity_id
_entity_poly.type
_entity_poly.pdbx_seq_one_letter_code
_entity_poly.pdbx_strand_id
1 'polypeptide(L)'
;YCRGNAVPNSGERRKRALDSRDDDIDDQDVIPPYNPPVRNITSLSWPTPSGLTEENVTEICNKRIRYSKSGESCGAVAGVDLDALVGQCISDIQITDDVSWAVANLGAMNEICKENVYKNITYYKNSTDGRIELETTVLDSLCPNDCSDRGNCSNSTCTCFEDYTASDCSISLKDSPILYGIRKSGLCDVRRRPCRNVGIYAFPLLDSENLTCHVQEFKVIESVWIPDNSISLYPGLMMDINEVKCFLPESPVNIGDYGNEGITAAGLKIAVSNNRANVSKESMMFITYDSVCQECNNTIKGCQLKVNL
;
A
#
# COMPACT_ATOMS: atom_id res chain seq x y z
N TYR A 1 -23.41 -9.27 33.51
CA TYR A 1 -24.45 -8.93 32.52
C TYR A 1 -24.13 -7.56 31.95
N CYS A 2 -24.25 -7.34 30.65
CA CYS A 2 -23.60 -6.19 30.03
C CYS A 2 -24.44 -4.90 29.82
N ARG A 3 -25.68 -4.67 30.27
CA ARG A 3 -26.50 -5.17 31.41
C ARG A 3 -27.76 -5.91 30.93
N GLY A 4 -28.37 -6.75 31.80
CA GLY A 4 -29.57 -7.55 31.46
C GLY A 4 -29.86 -8.71 32.43
N ASN A 5 -30.29 -8.38 33.66
CA ASN A 5 -30.82 -9.20 34.77
C ASN A 5 -30.17 -10.54 35.19
N ALA A 6 -30.15 -10.78 36.52
CA ALA A 6 -29.36 -11.82 37.16
C ALA A 6 -30.10 -13.13 37.52
N VAL A 7 -29.43 -14.28 37.36
CA VAL A 7 -29.66 -15.57 38.06
C VAL A 7 -28.29 -16.29 38.22
N PRO A 8 -27.95 -16.91 39.36
CA PRO A 8 -26.54 -17.18 39.73
C PRO A 8 -25.98 -18.57 39.37
N ASN A 9 -24.64 -18.63 39.32
CA ASN A 9 -23.75 -19.78 39.53
C ASN A 9 -24.11 -21.15 38.91
N SER A 10 -23.31 -21.57 37.93
CA SER A 10 -22.79 -22.95 37.88
C SER A 10 -21.28 -22.91 37.69
N GLY A 11 -20.56 -23.74 38.44
CA GLY A 11 -19.10 -23.63 38.55
C GLY A 11 -18.37 -24.37 37.44
N GLU A 12 -17.79 -23.63 36.48
CA GLU A 12 -16.72 -24.15 35.63
C GLU A 12 -15.34 -23.79 36.20
N ARG A 13 -14.43 -24.77 36.17
CA ARG A 13 -13.04 -24.62 36.61
C ARG A 13 -12.37 -23.46 35.85
N ARG A 14 -11.59 -22.64 36.56
CA ARG A 14 -10.57 -21.78 35.94
C ARG A 14 -9.65 -22.65 35.07
N LYS A 15 -9.91 -22.70 33.76
CA LYS A 15 -8.88 -23.04 32.77
C LYS A 15 -7.77 -22.02 32.98
N ARG A 16 -6.51 -22.49 32.99
CA ARG A 16 -5.34 -21.61 33.10
C ARG A 16 -5.45 -20.58 31.98
N ALA A 17 -5.17 -19.31 32.26
CA ALA A 17 -5.00 -18.33 31.20
C ALA A 17 -3.96 -18.88 30.23
N LEU A 18 -4.33 -18.95 28.95
CA LEU A 18 -3.34 -19.13 27.89
C LEU A 18 -2.39 -17.94 28.00
N ASP A 19 -1.09 -18.22 28.07
CA ASP A 19 -0.04 -17.20 28.15
C ASP A 19 0.14 -16.58 26.76
N SER A 20 -0.89 -15.84 26.32
CA SER A 20 -1.00 -15.21 25.00
C SER A 20 -0.17 -13.93 24.97
N ARG A 21 1.15 -14.08 25.14
CA ARG A 21 2.11 -12.97 25.14
C ARG A 21 2.39 -12.41 23.76
N ASP A 22 2.21 -13.23 22.74
CA ASP A 22 2.51 -12.89 21.36
C ASP A 22 1.24 -12.37 20.66
N ASP A 23 1.25 -11.09 20.33
CA ASP A 23 0.26 -10.45 19.44
C ASP A 23 0.60 -10.65 17.95
N ASP A 24 1.40 -11.70 17.68
CA ASP A 24 1.83 -12.19 16.37
C ASP A 24 1.01 -13.43 15.93
N ILE A 25 -0.22 -13.55 16.42
CA ILE A 25 -1.22 -14.42 15.79
C ILE A 25 -1.44 -13.85 14.39
N ASP A 26 -0.92 -14.55 13.38
CA ASP A 26 -1.01 -14.14 11.97
C ASP A 26 -2.42 -14.37 11.42
N ASP A 27 -3.33 -13.52 11.90
CA ASP A 27 -4.71 -13.40 11.50
C ASP A 27 -4.78 -12.66 10.14
N GLN A 28 -4.12 -13.20 9.11
CA GLN A 28 -4.20 -12.65 7.74
C GLN A 28 -5.65 -12.59 7.28
N ASP A 29 -6.01 -11.54 6.55
CA ASP A 29 -7.30 -11.54 5.87
C ASP A 29 -7.31 -12.60 4.78
N VAL A 30 -8.41 -13.36 4.71
CA VAL A 30 -8.59 -14.35 3.65
C VAL A 30 -8.65 -13.56 2.35
N ILE A 31 -7.57 -13.63 1.56
CA ILE A 31 -7.52 -13.04 0.23
C ILE A 31 -8.72 -13.62 -0.54
N PRO A 32 -9.73 -12.80 -0.90
CA PRO A 32 -10.88 -13.31 -1.61
C PRO A 32 -10.41 -13.87 -2.96
N PRO A 33 -10.99 -14.97 -3.45
CA PRO A 33 -10.61 -15.52 -4.75
C PRO A 33 -10.75 -14.41 -5.80
N TYR A 34 -9.67 -14.17 -6.56
CA TYR A 34 -9.61 -13.10 -7.55
C TYR A 34 -10.73 -13.27 -8.57
N ASN A 35 -11.73 -12.40 -8.47
CA ASN A 35 -12.88 -12.37 -9.35
C ASN A 35 -12.86 -11.02 -10.10
N PRO A 36 -12.15 -10.94 -11.24
CA PRO A 36 -12.02 -9.69 -11.96
C PRO A 36 -13.41 -9.23 -12.45
N PRO A 37 -13.71 -7.92 -12.42
CA PRO A 37 -14.94 -7.42 -13.00
C PRO A 37 -14.96 -7.75 -14.49
N VAL A 38 -15.99 -8.47 -14.93
CA VAL A 38 -16.21 -8.77 -16.36
C VAL A 38 -16.51 -7.47 -17.09
N ARG A 39 -15.48 -6.87 -17.70
CA ARG A 39 -15.64 -5.71 -18.57
C ARG A 39 -16.24 -6.17 -19.88
N ASN A 40 -17.50 -5.84 -20.13
CA ASN A 40 -18.08 -5.93 -21.45
C ASN A 40 -17.42 -4.88 -22.33
N ILE A 41 -16.48 -5.30 -23.17
CA ILE A 41 -15.82 -4.42 -24.15
C ILE A 41 -16.87 -4.05 -25.21
N THR A 42 -17.52 -2.90 -25.00
CA THR A 42 -18.21 -2.18 -26.08
C THR A 42 -17.21 -1.86 -27.18
N SER A 43 -17.67 -1.87 -28.44
CA SER A 43 -16.82 -1.70 -29.62
C SER A 43 -15.73 -0.64 -29.43
N LEU A 44 -14.46 -1.05 -29.52
CA LEU A 44 -13.32 -0.14 -29.46
C LEU A 44 -13.47 0.90 -30.57
N SER A 45 -13.52 2.17 -30.17
CA SER A 45 -13.71 3.31 -31.06
C SER A 45 -13.00 4.52 -30.49
N TRP A 46 -12.51 5.39 -31.37
CA TRP A 46 -12.06 6.72 -30.99
C TRP A 46 -13.23 7.73 -31.06
N PRO A 47 -13.30 8.72 -30.15
CA PRO A 47 -12.47 8.86 -28.95
C PRO A 47 -12.82 7.82 -27.87
N THR A 48 -11.91 7.62 -26.91
CA THR A 48 -12.14 6.76 -25.74
C THR A 48 -13.23 7.33 -24.81
N PRO A 49 -13.75 6.58 -23.82
CA PRO A 49 -14.78 7.08 -22.90
C PRO A 49 -14.44 8.39 -22.16
N SER A 50 -13.16 8.64 -21.85
CA SER A 50 -12.67 9.90 -21.27
C SER A 50 -12.44 11.03 -22.28
N GLY A 51 -12.50 10.72 -23.58
CA GLY A 51 -12.37 11.69 -24.68
C GLY A 51 -11.01 11.74 -25.36
N LEU A 52 -10.11 10.77 -25.14
CA LEU A 52 -8.82 10.73 -25.83
C LEU A 52 -9.00 10.39 -27.32
N THR A 53 -8.39 11.17 -28.22
CA THR A 53 -8.37 10.89 -29.66
C THR A 53 -7.13 10.09 -30.05
N GLU A 54 -7.18 9.44 -31.22
CA GLU A 54 -6.08 8.65 -31.76
C GLU A 54 -4.80 9.48 -31.93
N GLU A 55 -4.93 10.73 -32.38
CA GLU A 55 -3.80 11.65 -32.60
C GLU A 55 -3.13 12.02 -31.27
N ASN A 56 -3.93 12.34 -30.24
CA ASN A 56 -3.44 12.68 -28.90
C ASN A 56 -2.70 11.48 -28.27
N VAL A 57 -3.28 10.28 -28.34
CA VAL A 57 -2.63 9.06 -27.83
C VAL A 57 -1.37 8.73 -28.62
N THR A 58 -1.38 8.92 -29.94
CA THR A 58 -0.20 8.73 -30.80
C THR A 58 0.93 9.69 -30.42
N GLU A 59 0.63 10.96 -30.11
CA GLU A 59 1.62 11.93 -29.63
C GLU A 59 2.20 11.50 -28.27
N ILE A 60 1.34 11.10 -27.32
CA ILE A 60 1.76 10.62 -25.98
C ILE A 60 2.70 9.41 -26.10
N CYS A 61 2.33 8.39 -26.89
CA CYS A 61 3.13 7.19 -27.07
C CYS A 61 4.46 7.45 -27.78
N ASN A 62 4.47 8.27 -28.84
CA ASN A 62 5.72 8.63 -29.52
C ASN A 62 6.63 9.46 -28.61
N LYS A 63 6.07 10.42 -27.87
CA LYS A 63 6.84 11.23 -26.90
C LYS A 63 7.48 10.37 -25.82
N ARG A 64 6.73 9.41 -25.25
CA ARG A 64 7.23 8.60 -24.13
C ARG A 64 8.15 7.47 -24.53
N ILE A 65 7.98 6.90 -25.73
CA ILE A 65 8.79 5.79 -26.23
C ILE A 65 9.88 6.35 -27.15
N ARG A 66 9.52 6.70 -28.40
CA ARG A 66 10.45 7.07 -29.48
C ARG A 66 11.32 8.30 -29.18
N TYR A 67 10.73 9.36 -28.62
CA TYR A 67 11.43 10.64 -28.38
C TYR A 67 11.90 10.82 -26.92
N SER A 68 11.94 9.73 -26.14
CA SER A 68 12.64 9.69 -24.86
C SER A 68 14.15 9.51 -25.10
N LYS A 69 14.99 9.91 -24.13
CA LYS A 69 16.45 9.64 -24.16
C LYS A 69 16.73 8.14 -24.31
N SER A 70 15.90 7.34 -23.66
CA SER A 70 15.91 5.88 -23.73
C SER A 70 15.64 5.40 -25.16
N GLY A 71 14.58 5.92 -25.80
CA GLY A 71 14.18 5.55 -27.17
C GLY A 71 15.18 5.97 -28.23
N GLU A 72 15.76 7.17 -28.13
CA GLU A 72 16.84 7.63 -29.02
C GLU A 72 18.06 6.71 -28.95
N SER A 73 18.42 6.26 -27.75
CA SER A 73 19.54 5.33 -27.53
C SER A 73 19.24 3.92 -28.02
N CYS A 74 18.01 3.45 -27.83
CA CYS A 74 17.58 2.09 -28.20
C CYS A 74 17.21 1.93 -29.68
N GLY A 75 16.86 3.00 -30.39
CA GLY A 75 16.47 2.93 -31.81
C GLY A 75 17.56 2.41 -32.76
N ALA A 76 18.82 2.37 -32.31
CA ALA A 76 19.95 1.77 -33.04
C ALA A 76 20.31 0.35 -32.55
N VAL A 77 19.67 -0.17 -31.50
CA VAL A 77 19.96 -1.48 -30.93
C VAL A 77 19.23 -2.56 -31.72
N ALA A 78 19.99 -3.49 -32.30
CA ALA A 78 19.43 -4.61 -33.04
C ALA A 78 18.49 -5.44 -32.14
N GLY A 79 17.27 -5.72 -32.62
CA GLY A 79 16.23 -6.43 -31.87
C GLY A 79 15.23 -5.54 -31.12
N VAL A 80 15.40 -4.21 -31.15
CA VAL A 80 14.40 -3.26 -30.65
C VAL A 80 13.54 -2.74 -31.81
N ASP A 81 12.21 -2.85 -31.67
CA ASP A 81 11.23 -2.29 -32.62
C ASP A 81 10.38 -1.22 -31.91
N LEU A 82 10.72 0.05 -32.13
CA LEU A 82 10.02 1.18 -31.53
C LEU A 82 8.61 1.39 -32.12
N ASP A 83 8.36 0.99 -33.36
CA ASP A 83 7.05 1.13 -34.00
C ASP A 83 6.05 0.12 -33.43
N ALA A 84 6.49 -1.13 -33.21
CA ALA A 84 5.69 -2.14 -32.53
C ALA A 84 5.32 -1.71 -31.09
N LEU A 85 6.26 -1.16 -30.33
CA LEU A 85 6.04 -0.68 -28.96
C LEU A 85 5.12 0.55 -28.90
N VAL A 86 5.24 1.49 -29.86
CA VAL A 86 4.29 2.61 -29.98
C VAL A 86 2.88 2.10 -30.34
N GLY A 87 2.75 1.12 -31.23
CA GLY A 87 1.47 0.49 -31.56
C GLY A 87 0.82 -0.24 -30.38
N GLN A 88 1.62 -0.92 -29.56
CA GLN A 88 1.15 -1.53 -28.29
C GLN A 88 0.64 -0.47 -27.32
N CYS A 89 1.41 0.58 -27.07
CA CYS A 89 1.01 1.72 -26.24
C CYS A 89 -0.33 2.35 -26.69
N ILE A 90 -0.52 2.59 -28.00
CA ILE A 90 -1.77 3.15 -28.52
C ILE A 90 -2.95 2.21 -28.26
N SER A 91 -2.75 0.91 -28.46
CA SER A 91 -3.77 -0.13 -28.25
C SER A 91 -4.13 -0.28 -26.77
N ASP A 92 -3.14 -0.32 -25.88
CA ASP A 92 -3.33 -0.43 -24.43
C ASP A 92 -4.14 0.76 -23.89
N ILE A 93 -3.80 1.99 -24.31
CA ILE A 93 -4.51 3.20 -23.92
C ILE A 93 -5.94 3.21 -24.50
N GLN A 94 -6.16 2.76 -25.74
CA GLN A 94 -7.49 2.65 -26.32
C GLN A 94 -8.40 1.68 -25.54
N ILE A 95 -7.85 0.54 -25.10
CA ILE A 95 -8.58 -0.52 -24.39
C ILE A 95 -8.86 -0.14 -22.93
N THR A 96 -7.91 0.52 -22.28
CA THR A 96 -7.95 0.79 -20.83
C THR A 96 -8.48 2.18 -20.47
N ASP A 97 -8.42 3.13 -21.42
CA ASP A 97 -8.71 4.55 -21.23
C ASP A 97 -7.80 5.22 -20.18
N ASP A 98 -6.56 4.72 -20.06
CA ASP A 98 -5.56 5.16 -19.10
C ASP A 98 -4.19 5.40 -19.76
N VAL A 99 -3.71 6.63 -19.73
CA VAL A 99 -2.41 7.03 -20.30
C VAL A 99 -1.20 6.48 -19.54
N SER A 100 -1.38 5.90 -18.34
CA SER A 100 -0.30 5.28 -17.57
C SER A 100 0.40 4.14 -18.32
N TRP A 101 -0.29 3.49 -19.26
CA TRP A 101 0.27 2.44 -20.12
C TRP A 101 1.42 2.91 -21.02
N ALA A 102 1.56 4.22 -21.28
CA ALA A 102 2.75 4.76 -21.94
C ALA A 102 4.03 4.57 -21.10
N VAL A 103 3.93 4.61 -19.77
CA VAL A 103 5.05 4.33 -18.85
C VAL A 103 5.38 2.83 -18.85
N ALA A 104 4.36 1.97 -18.85
CA ALA A 104 4.55 0.51 -18.93
C ALA A 104 5.27 0.10 -20.22
N ASN A 105 4.87 0.67 -21.37
CA ASN A 105 5.50 0.38 -22.67
C ASN A 105 6.93 0.96 -22.78
N LEU A 106 7.23 2.12 -22.17
CA LEU A 106 8.62 2.59 -22.00
C LEU A 106 9.43 1.61 -21.13
N GLY A 107 8.86 1.08 -20.06
CA GLY A 107 9.49 0.04 -19.24
C GLY A 107 9.82 -1.22 -20.04
N ALA A 108 8.89 -1.69 -20.86
CA ALA A 108 9.08 -2.83 -21.76
C ALA A 108 10.17 -2.57 -22.82
N MET A 109 10.18 -1.38 -23.43
CA MET A 109 11.25 -0.93 -24.34
C MET A 109 12.62 -0.99 -23.66
N ASN A 110 12.73 -0.43 -22.45
CA ASN A 110 13.98 -0.40 -21.70
C ASN A 110 14.49 -1.81 -21.39
N GLU A 111 13.61 -2.76 -21.05
CA GLU A 111 14.02 -4.14 -20.77
C GLU A 111 14.45 -4.89 -22.03
N ILE A 112 13.69 -4.80 -23.12
CA ILE A 112 14.06 -5.40 -24.42
C ILE A 112 15.39 -4.84 -24.92
N CYS A 113 15.61 -3.54 -24.76
CA CYS A 113 16.84 -2.86 -25.15
C CYS A 113 18.04 -3.30 -24.31
N LYS A 114 17.89 -3.35 -22.97
CA LYS A 114 18.90 -3.91 -22.05
C LYS A 114 19.26 -5.34 -22.43
N GLU A 115 18.26 -6.18 -22.63
CA GLU A 115 18.46 -7.59 -22.96
C GLU A 115 19.26 -7.78 -24.26
N ASN A 116 18.96 -6.99 -25.30
CA ASN A 116 19.71 -7.03 -26.55
C ASN A 116 21.14 -6.48 -26.41
N VAL A 117 21.36 -5.44 -25.59
CA VAL A 117 22.71 -4.93 -25.27
C VAL A 117 23.54 -5.99 -24.53
N TYR A 118 22.99 -6.62 -23.48
CA TYR A 118 23.67 -7.67 -22.72
C TYR A 118 23.96 -8.93 -23.55
N LYS A 119 23.09 -9.28 -24.51
CA LYS A 119 23.31 -10.44 -25.40
C LYS A 119 24.33 -10.18 -26.51
N ASN A 120 24.52 -8.92 -26.92
CA ASN A 120 25.36 -8.60 -28.05
C ASN A 120 26.81 -8.30 -27.63
N ILE A 121 27.72 -9.22 -27.96
CA ILE A 121 29.15 -9.14 -27.63
C ILE A 121 29.85 -7.87 -28.15
N THR A 122 29.31 -7.17 -29.15
CA THR A 122 29.92 -5.92 -29.66
C THR A 122 29.94 -4.77 -28.66
N TYR A 123 29.08 -4.80 -27.63
CA TYR A 123 29.10 -3.79 -26.56
C TYR A 123 30.15 -4.08 -25.48
N TYR A 124 30.83 -5.23 -25.52
CA TYR A 124 31.83 -5.60 -24.54
C TYR A 124 33.24 -5.21 -25.01
N LYS A 125 33.94 -4.42 -24.20
CA LYS A 125 35.28 -3.88 -24.49
C LYS A 125 36.30 -4.38 -23.48
N ASN A 126 37.56 -4.49 -23.90
CA ASN A 126 38.66 -4.81 -22.99
C ASN A 126 39.02 -3.57 -22.16
N SER A 127 38.99 -3.71 -20.85
CA SER A 127 39.45 -2.71 -19.89
C SER A 127 40.96 -2.72 -19.73
N THR A 128 41.49 -1.71 -19.05
CA THR A 128 42.94 -1.50 -18.90
C THR A 128 43.64 -2.54 -18.01
N ASP A 129 42.88 -3.25 -17.17
CA ASP A 129 43.35 -4.36 -16.34
C ASP A 129 43.24 -5.75 -17.01
N GLY A 130 42.76 -5.79 -18.26
CA GLY A 130 42.52 -7.03 -19.01
C GLY A 130 41.17 -7.71 -18.75
N ARG A 131 40.27 -7.09 -17.96
CA ARG A 131 38.87 -7.54 -17.87
C ARG A 131 38.08 -7.17 -19.13
N ILE A 132 36.98 -7.88 -19.34
CA ILE A 132 35.96 -7.51 -20.31
C ILE A 132 34.88 -6.73 -19.56
N GLU A 133 34.62 -5.50 -19.97
CA GLU A 133 33.63 -4.59 -19.39
C GLU A 133 32.58 -4.19 -20.43
N LEU A 134 31.35 -3.95 -19.99
CA LEU A 134 30.25 -3.54 -20.87
C LEU A 134 30.28 -2.02 -21.09
N GLU A 135 30.15 -1.58 -22.34
CA GLU A 135 29.98 -0.18 -22.68
C GLU A 135 28.60 0.31 -22.25
N THR A 136 28.56 1.19 -21.24
CA THR A 136 27.31 1.66 -20.62
C THR A 136 26.58 2.74 -21.40
N THR A 137 27.11 3.24 -22.52
CA THR A 137 26.59 4.44 -23.21
C THR A 137 25.10 4.34 -23.58
N VAL A 138 24.62 3.15 -23.94
CA VAL A 138 23.19 2.88 -24.16
C VAL A 138 22.45 2.80 -22.81
N LEU A 139 23.00 2.05 -21.85
CA LEU A 139 22.44 1.84 -20.51
C LEU A 139 22.31 3.13 -19.67
N ASP A 140 23.15 4.14 -19.92
CA ASP A 140 23.16 5.43 -19.24
C ASP A 140 21.89 6.26 -19.44
N SER A 141 21.04 5.87 -20.39
CA SER A 141 19.71 6.46 -20.60
C SER A 141 18.55 5.62 -20.04
N LEU A 142 18.70 4.31 -19.86
CA LEU A 142 17.60 3.34 -19.67
C LEU A 142 17.07 3.23 -18.23
N CYS A 143 16.76 4.37 -17.64
CA CYS A 143 16.21 4.45 -16.30
C CYS A 143 14.70 4.16 -16.28
N PRO A 144 14.18 3.61 -15.17
CA PRO A 144 12.74 3.45 -14.99
C PRO A 144 12.06 4.82 -15.05
N ASN A 145 10.97 4.91 -15.83
CA ASN A 145 10.12 6.11 -15.97
C ASN A 145 10.89 7.41 -16.35
N ASP A 146 12.07 7.31 -16.98
CA ASP A 146 13.04 8.41 -17.17
C ASP A 146 13.33 9.22 -15.87
N CYS A 147 13.39 8.52 -14.72
CA CYS A 147 13.51 9.11 -13.38
C CYS A 147 12.43 10.14 -13.04
N SER A 148 11.22 10.02 -13.61
CA SER A 148 10.06 10.90 -13.41
C SER A 148 10.37 12.39 -13.60
N ASP A 149 11.38 12.73 -14.42
CA ASP A 149 11.96 14.07 -14.57
C ASP A 149 12.44 14.71 -13.24
N ARG A 150 12.69 13.88 -12.22
CA ARG A 150 13.01 14.21 -10.81
C ARG A 150 14.31 13.57 -10.32
N GLY A 151 15.17 13.15 -11.23
CA GLY A 151 16.48 12.60 -10.93
C GLY A 151 17.42 12.61 -12.13
N ASN A 152 18.69 12.34 -11.86
CA ASN A 152 19.69 12.09 -12.89
C ASN A 152 19.73 10.59 -13.20
N CYS A 153 19.63 10.23 -14.48
CA CYS A 153 19.85 8.87 -14.94
C CYS A 153 21.35 8.62 -15.20
N SER A 154 21.87 7.49 -14.72
CA SER A 154 23.16 6.93 -15.13
C SER A 154 23.15 5.42 -14.89
N ASN A 155 23.75 4.66 -15.81
CA ASN A 155 23.81 3.20 -15.84
C ASN A 155 22.49 2.53 -15.37
N SER A 156 21.39 2.90 -16.04
CA SER A 156 20.02 2.41 -15.78
C SER A 156 19.47 2.64 -14.37
N THR A 157 20.11 3.48 -13.57
CA THR A 157 19.76 3.79 -12.17
C THR A 157 19.46 5.28 -12.00
N CYS A 158 18.41 5.60 -11.24
CA CYS A 158 18.08 6.98 -10.92
C CYS A 158 18.77 7.46 -9.63
N THR A 159 19.46 8.59 -9.71
CA THR A 159 19.87 9.38 -8.54
C THR A 159 18.88 10.53 -8.38
N CYS A 160 17.96 10.40 -7.43
CA CYS A 160 16.88 11.37 -7.25
C CYS A 160 17.37 12.73 -6.75
N PHE A 161 16.63 13.78 -7.10
CA PHE A 161 16.81 15.10 -6.51
C PHE A 161 16.34 15.11 -5.05
N GLU A 162 16.71 16.17 -4.32
CA GLU A 162 16.25 16.40 -2.95
C GLU A 162 14.71 16.30 -2.86
N ASP A 163 14.21 15.75 -1.74
CA ASP A 163 12.81 15.43 -1.47
C ASP A 163 12.14 14.35 -2.35
N TYR A 164 12.87 13.61 -3.20
CA TYR A 164 12.31 12.52 -4.03
C TYR A 164 12.95 11.13 -3.78
N THR A 165 12.17 10.08 -4.02
CA THR A 165 12.54 8.67 -3.78
C THR A 165 11.71 7.72 -4.67
N ALA A 166 11.81 6.41 -4.43
CA ALA A 166 11.52 5.29 -5.34
C ALA A 166 12.61 5.10 -6.40
N SER A 167 12.61 3.93 -7.05
CA SER A 167 13.57 3.56 -8.10
C SER A 167 13.55 4.51 -9.30
N ASP A 168 12.46 5.25 -9.48
CA ASP A 168 12.20 6.17 -10.59
C ASP A 168 11.94 7.62 -10.13
N CYS A 169 12.22 7.96 -8.86
CA CYS A 169 12.03 9.30 -8.29
C CYS A 169 10.59 9.86 -8.35
N SER A 170 9.59 8.99 -8.50
CA SER A 170 8.17 9.39 -8.59
C SER A 170 7.59 9.89 -7.27
N ILE A 171 8.03 9.32 -6.13
CA ILE A 171 7.47 9.56 -4.80
C ILE A 171 8.19 10.74 -4.12
N SER A 172 7.45 11.70 -3.54
CA SER A 172 8.06 12.72 -2.68
C SER A 172 8.12 12.28 -1.22
N LEU A 173 9.21 12.63 -0.52
CA LEU A 173 9.36 12.45 0.93
C LEU A 173 8.34 13.26 1.76
N LYS A 174 7.57 14.14 1.11
CA LYS A 174 6.52 14.98 1.69
C LYS A 174 5.11 14.47 1.38
N ASP A 175 4.97 13.41 0.57
CA ASP A 175 3.67 12.83 0.25
C ASP A 175 3.08 12.09 1.47
N SER A 176 1.85 12.47 1.82
CA SER A 176 1.04 11.75 2.81
C SER A 176 0.57 10.40 2.24
N PRO A 177 0.69 9.29 2.98
CA PRO A 177 0.09 8.01 2.58
C PRO A 177 -1.42 8.13 2.34
N ILE A 178 -1.91 7.50 1.27
CA ILE A 178 -3.33 7.26 1.02
C ILE A 178 -3.66 5.91 1.64
N LEU A 179 -4.61 5.88 2.59
CA LEU A 179 -5.07 4.65 3.23
C LEU A 179 -6.23 4.06 2.42
N TYR A 180 -6.21 2.75 2.17
CA TYR A 180 -7.28 2.07 1.41
C TYR A 180 -7.78 0.78 2.08
N GLY A 181 -7.18 0.35 3.19
CA GLY A 181 -7.77 -0.67 4.05
C GLY A 181 -7.05 -0.85 5.39
N ILE A 182 -7.56 -1.78 6.20
CA ILE A 182 -7.02 -2.16 7.51
C ILE A 182 -7.34 -3.64 7.76
N ARG A 183 -6.38 -4.41 8.29
CA ARG A 183 -6.55 -5.84 8.56
C ARG A 183 -7.77 -6.10 9.45
N LYS A 184 -8.50 -7.19 9.17
CA LYS A 184 -9.75 -7.58 9.85
C LYS A 184 -10.81 -6.48 9.85
N SER A 185 -10.76 -5.57 8.87
CA SER A 185 -11.60 -4.36 8.83
C SER A 185 -11.52 -3.49 10.10
N GLY A 186 -10.41 -3.59 10.83
CA GLY A 186 -10.17 -2.83 12.05
C GLY A 186 -10.81 -3.42 13.32
N LEU A 187 -11.39 -4.62 13.29
CA LEU A 187 -11.96 -5.25 14.50
C LEU A 187 -10.93 -6.15 15.20
N CYS A 188 -10.81 -6.01 16.53
CA CYS A 188 -9.95 -6.87 17.36
C CYS A 188 -10.65 -7.33 18.64
N ASP A 189 -10.82 -8.65 18.78
CA ASP A 189 -11.36 -9.29 19.97
C ASP A 189 -10.26 -9.52 21.00
N VAL A 190 -10.31 -8.84 22.15
CA VAL A 190 -9.29 -8.94 23.21
C VAL A 190 -9.20 -10.34 23.82
N ARG A 191 -10.20 -11.21 23.58
CA ARG A 191 -10.18 -12.62 23.99
C ARG A 191 -9.35 -13.50 23.06
N ARG A 192 -9.03 -13.03 21.86
CA ARG A 192 -8.20 -13.74 20.87
C ARG A 192 -6.75 -13.30 20.94
N ARG A 193 -6.49 -11.99 21.03
CA ARG A 193 -5.14 -11.42 21.08
C ARG A 193 -5.11 -10.09 21.85
N PRO A 194 -3.94 -9.62 22.33
CA PRO A 194 -3.83 -8.37 23.09
C PRO A 194 -4.20 -7.07 22.36
N CYS A 195 -4.34 -7.08 21.02
CA CYS A 195 -4.72 -5.91 20.20
C CYS A 195 -3.71 -4.75 20.23
N ARG A 196 -2.42 -5.04 20.45
CA ARG A 196 -1.29 -4.10 20.51
C ARG A 196 -0.71 -3.77 19.14
N ASN A 197 -1.22 -4.35 18.06
CA ASN A 197 -0.86 -3.97 16.71
C ASN A 197 -2.00 -4.20 15.69
N VAL A 198 -1.91 -3.50 14.56
CA VAL A 198 -2.75 -3.75 13.37
C VAL A 198 -2.00 -3.39 12.08
N GLY A 199 -2.25 -4.14 11.01
CA GLY A 199 -1.79 -3.81 9.67
C GLY A 199 -2.74 -2.85 8.96
N ILE A 200 -2.21 -1.80 8.34
CA ILE A 200 -2.95 -0.81 7.55
C ILE A 200 -2.43 -0.83 6.11
N TYR A 201 -3.35 -0.97 5.16
CA TYR A 201 -3.03 -0.93 3.74
C TYR A 201 -3.00 0.52 3.25
N ALA A 202 -1.83 0.97 2.77
CA ALA A 202 -1.56 2.35 2.42
C ALA A 202 -0.46 2.47 1.35
N PHE A 203 -0.50 3.55 0.57
CA PHE A 203 0.55 3.89 -0.41
C PHE A 203 0.65 5.41 -0.61
N PRO A 204 1.84 6.01 -0.80
CA PRO A 204 3.16 5.38 -0.70
C PRO A 204 3.59 5.18 0.76
N LEU A 205 4.36 4.13 1.03
CA LEU A 205 5.03 3.88 2.31
C LEU A 205 6.54 3.96 2.12
N LEU A 206 7.23 4.58 3.08
CA LEU A 206 8.68 4.73 3.09
C LEU A 206 9.29 4.04 4.32
N ASP A 207 10.25 3.13 4.10
CA ASP A 207 10.93 2.43 5.18
C ASP A 207 11.86 3.39 5.94
N SER A 208 11.52 3.69 7.19
CA SER A 208 12.21 4.64 8.03
C SER A 208 11.73 4.56 9.47
N GLU A 209 12.59 4.89 10.43
CA GLU A 209 12.17 5.20 11.81
C GLU A 209 11.19 6.39 11.90
N ASN A 210 11.05 7.17 10.81
CA ASN A 210 10.09 8.26 10.71
C ASN A 210 8.68 7.83 10.23
N LEU A 211 8.48 6.56 9.87
CA LEU A 211 7.16 5.98 9.62
C LEU A 211 6.41 5.84 10.95
N THR A 212 5.35 6.63 11.14
CA THR A 212 4.58 6.66 12.38
C THR A 212 3.08 6.59 12.16
N CYS A 213 2.40 5.95 13.09
CA CYS A 213 0.95 5.88 13.17
C CYS A 213 0.47 6.91 14.21
N HIS A 214 -0.35 7.84 13.76
CA HIS A 214 -0.91 8.94 14.56
C HIS A 214 -2.28 8.50 15.07
N VAL A 215 -2.37 8.27 16.37
CA VAL A 215 -3.49 7.62 17.04
C VAL A 215 -4.26 8.63 17.88
N GLN A 216 -5.58 8.70 17.70
CA GLN A 216 -6.50 9.45 18.53
C GLN A 216 -7.60 8.51 19.06
N GLU A 217 -7.91 8.57 20.34
CA GLU A 217 -8.94 7.72 20.95
C GLU A 217 -10.36 8.22 20.63
N PHE A 218 -11.34 7.32 20.58
CA PHE A 218 -12.75 7.69 20.49
C PHE A 218 -13.66 6.66 21.17
N LYS A 219 -14.75 7.16 21.77
CA LYS A 219 -15.76 6.34 22.44
C LYS A 219 -16.61 5.58 21.42
N VAL A 220 -16.61 4.24 21.48
CA VAL A 220 -17.41 3.35 20.60
C VAL A 220 -18.81 3.10 21.16
N ILE A 221 -18.91 3.01 22.49
CA ILE A 221 -20.14 2.75 23.25
C ILE A 221 -20.16 3.62 24.50
N GLU A 222 -21.35 3.92 25.04
CA GLU A 222 -21.42 4.63 26.31
C GLU A 222 -20.85 3.77 27.46
N SER A 223 -19.93 4.34 28.22
CA SER A 223 -19.14 3.64 29.24
C SER A 223 -18.34 4.62 30.10
N VAL A 224 -17.82 4.12 31.22
CA VAL A 224 -16.95 4.87 32.16
C VAL A 224 -15.61 5.34 31.57
N TRP A 225 -15.23 4.85 30.39
CA TRP A 225 -14.01 5.30 29.71
C TRP A 225 -14.17 6.72 29.14
N ILE A 226 -13.15 7.54 29.34
CA ILE A 226 -13.02 8.87 28.75
C ILE A 226 -11.83 8.77 27.78
N PRO A 227 -12.06 8.83 26.45
CA PRO A 227 -10.97 8.79 25.48
C PRO A 227 -10.12 10.06 25.56
N ASP A 228 -8.80 9.93 25.42
CA ASP A 228 -7.94 11.07 25.18
C ASP A 228 -8.13 11.60 23.76
N ASN A 229 -8.49 12.89 23.66
CA ASN A 229 -8.64 13.59 22.39
C ASN A 229 -7.29 14.03 21.79
N SER A 230 -6.17 13.88 22.52
CA SER A 230 -4.83 14.14 22.00
C SER A 230 -4.46 13.17 20.86
N ILE A 231 -3.46 13.55 20.07
CA ILE A 231 -2.87 12.68 19.04
C ILE A 231 -1.56 12.14 19.60
N SER A 232 -1.53 10.85 19.87
CA SER A 232 -0.32 10.13 20.28
C SER A 232 0.37 9.50 19.07
N LEU A 233 1.69 9.61 18.98
CA LEU A 233 2.48 9.01 17.91
C LEU A 233 3.00 7.64 18.34
N TYR A 234 2.81 6.65 17.48
CA TYR A 234 3.31 5.29 17.66
C TYR A 234 4.19 4.85 16.48
N PRO A 235 5.14 3.92 16.67
CA PRO A 235 5.94 3.39 15.57
C PRO A 235 5.08 2.65 14.53
N GLY A 236 5.38 2.86 13.25
CA GLY A 236 4.91 2.03 12.15
C GLY A 236 6.09 1.25 11.56
N LEU A 237 5.92 -0.06 11.35
CA LEU A 237 6.87 -0.90 10.65
C LEU A 237 6.35 -1.18 9.24
N MET A 238 7.12 -0.84 8.21
CA MET A 238 6.80 -1.19 6.83
C MET A 238 6.91 -2.70 6.66
N MET A 239 5.82 -3.36 6.29
CA MET A 239 5.78 -4.81 6.04
C MET A 239 6.07 -5.10 4.56
N ASP A 240 5.50 -4.29 3.68
CA ASP A 240 5.79 -4.24 2.25
C ASP A 240 5.46 -2.83 1.69
N ILE A 241 5.50 -2.65 0.37
CA ILE A 241 5.23 -1.35 -0.30
C ILE A 241 3.80 -0.81 -0.09
N ASN A 242 2.89 -1.65 0.40
CA ASN A 242 1.45 -1.45 0.51
C ASN A 242 0.90 -1.67 1.93
N GLU A 243 1.68 -2.20 2.88
CA GLU A 243 1.24 -2.43 4.26
C GLU A 243 2.21 -1.90 5.33
N VAL A 244 1.66 -1.22 6.34
CA VAL A 244 2.36 -0.82 7.58
C VAL A 244 1.73 -1.48 8.81
N LYS A 245 2.55 -2.12 9.65
CA LYS A 245 2.15 -2.63 10.99
C LYS A 245 2.31 -1.50 12.00
N CYS A 246 1.18 -0.94 12.44
CA CYS A 246 1.15 0.04 13.54
C CYS A 246 1.20 -0.68 14.88
N PHE A 247 2.13 -0.28 15.76
CA PHE A 247 2.10 -0.68 17.17
C PHE A 247 1.17 0.26 17.93
N LEU A 248 0.29 -0.27 18.77
CA LEU A 248 -0.83 0.44 19.39
C LEU A 248 -0.72 0.43 20.92
N PRO A 249 -1.40 1.35 21.64
CA PRO A 249 -1.49 1.28 23.09
C PRO A 249 -2.19 0.01 23.56
N GLU A 250 -1.99 -0.34 24.84
CA GLU A 250 -2.79 -1.36 25.51
C GLU A 250 -4.28 -0.98 25.47
N SER A 251 -5.14 -1.94 25.15
CA SER A 251 -6.58 -1.70 25.13
C SER A 251 -7.12 -1.44 26.55
N PRO A 252 -7.99 -0.43 26.77
CA PRO A 252 -8.68 -0.24 28.04
C PRO A 252 -9.86 -1.20 28.24
N VAL A 253 -10.14 -2.11 27.29
CA VAL A 253 -11.21 -3.11 27.39
C VAL A 253 -10.84 -4.18 28.42
N ASN A 254 -11.70 -4.34 29.44
CA ASN A 254 -11.41 -5.23 30.57
C ASN A 254 -12.12 -6.58 30.43
N ILE A 255 -11.38 -7.67 30.63
CA ILE A 255 -11.89 -9.04 30.60
C ILE A 255 -12.12 -9.53 32.04
N GLY A 256 -13.27 -10.15 32.29
CA GLY A 256 -13.49 -10.98 33.49
C GLY A 256 -14.24 -10.33 34.66
N ASP A 257 -14.45 -9.01 34.67
CA ASP A 257 -15.36 -8.35 35.62
C ASP A 257 -16.69 -7.94 34.97
N TYR A 258 -17.48 -8.95 34.60
CA TYR A 258 -18.80 -8.77 33.99
C TYR A 258 -19.91 -8.42 35.00
N GLY A 259 -19.56 -8.17 36.27
CA GLY A 259 -20.50 -7.82 37.34
C GLY A 259 -20.70 -6.31 37.51
N ASN A 260 -19.68 -5.53 37.19
CA ASN A 260 -19.63 -4.08 37.40
C ASN A 260 -19.81 -3.28 36.10
N GLU A 261 -19.85 -1.95 36.20
CA GLU A 261 -19.72 -1.09 35.02
C GLU A 261 -18.28 -1.11 34.51
N GLY A 262 -18.10 -1.31 33.21
CA GLY A 262 -16.77 -1.49 32.64
C GLY A 262 -16.72 -1.18 31.15
N ILE A 263 -15.54 -1.36 30.59
CA ILE A 263 -15.20 -0.98 29.22
C ILE A 263 -15.25 -2.24 28.37
N THR A 264 -16.27 -2.38 27.53
CA THR A 264 -16.49 -3.59 26.70
C THR A 264 -16.17 -3.38 25.22
N ALA A 265 -16.02 -2.13 24.77
CA ALA A 265 -15.41 -1.75 23.51
C ALA A 265 -14.71 -0.38 23.63
N ALA A 266 -13.60 -0.21 22.92
CA ALA A 266 -12.82 1.03 22.85
C ALA A 266 -12.23 1.21 21.45
N GLY A 267 -12.13 2.47 21.00
CA GLY A 267 -11.85 2.79 19.60
C GLY A 267 -10.65 3.72 19.42
N LEU A 268 -9.88 3.47 18.36
CA LEU A 268 -8.77 4.28 17.91
C LEU A 268 -9.00 4.73 16.46
N LYS A 269 -8.74 6.00 16.16
CA LYS A 269 -8.54 6.51 14.81
C LYS A 269 -7.06 6.50 14.52
N ILE A 270 -6.64 5.91 13.41
CA ILE A 270 -5.23 5.74 13.04
C ILE A 270 -4.98 6.40 11.68
N ALA A 271 -4.20 7.47 11.66
CA ALA A 271 -3.60 8.03 10.45
C ALA A 271 -2.14 7.57 10.32
N VAL A 272 -1.57 7.59 9.12
CA VAL A 272 -0.17 7.17 8.87
C VAL A 272 0.62 8.35 8.31
N SER A 273 1.89 8.50 8.72
CA SER A 273 2.83 9.47 8.15
C SER A 273 4.18 8.82 7.87
N ASN A 274 4.77 9.09 6.70
CA ASN A 274 6.12 8.65 6.34
C ASN A 274 7.24 9.49 7.01
N ASN A 275 6.89 10.65 7.59
CA ASN A 275 7.87 11.65 8.04
C ASN A 275 7.51 12.30 9.40
N ARG A 276 6.63 11.65 10.18
CA ARG A 276 6.07 12.13 11.47
C ARG A 276 5.26 13.43 11.42
N ALA A 277 5.02 14.02 10.25
CA ALA A 277 4.36 15.33 10.10
C ALA A 277 3.22 15.31 9.07
N ASN A 278 3.50 14.87 7.84
CA ASN A 278 2.54 14.74 6.76
C ASN A 278 1.71 13.46 6.97
N VAL A 279 0.61 13.60 7.72
CA VAL A 279 -0.34 12.50 7.97
C VAL A 279 -1.27 12.26 6.78
N SER A 280 -1.78 11.04 6.65
CA SER A 280 -2.85 10.68 5.75
C SER A 280 -4.10 11.56 5.95
N LYS A 281 -4.78 11.91 4.86
CA LYS A 281 -5.99 12.78 4.90
C LYS A 281 -7.17 12.12 5.63
N GLU A 282 -7.24 10.79 5.54
CA GLU A 282 -8.22 9.97 6.23
C GLU A 282 -7.55 9.16 7.35
N SER A 283 -8.36 8.61 8.25
CA SER A 283 -7.91 7.73 9.33
C SER A 283 -8.70 6.43 9.29
N MET A 284 -8.00 5.31 9.49
CA MET A 284 -8.64 4.01 9.67
C MET A 284 -9.20 3.89 11.08
N MET A 285 -10.34 3.20 11.20
CA MET A 285 -11.00 2.94 12.47
C MET A 285 -10.54 1.58 12.99
N PHE A 286 -9.97 1.53 14.19
CA PHE A 286 -9.66 0.29 14.90
C PHE A 286 -10.50 0.20 16.17
N ILE A 287 -11.14 -0.94 16.40
CA ILE A 287 -12.04 -1.17 17.54
C ILE A 287 -11.60 -2.44 18.27
N THR A 288 -11.22 -2.25 19.52
CA THR A 288 -10.99 -3.34 20.48
C THR A 288 -12.28 -3.64 21.23
N TYR A 289 -12.61 -4.91 21.43
CA TYR A 289 -13.86 -5.31 22.10
C TYR A 289 -13.76 -6.69 22.76
N ASP A 290 -14.61 -6.95 23.77
CA ASP A 290 -14.82 -8.31 24.31
C ASP A 290 -16.02 -8.95 23.60
N SER A 291 -15.76 -10.01 22.82
CA SER A 291 -16.79 -10.72 22.04
C SER A 291 -17.86 -11.44 22.88
N VAL A 292 -17.72 -11.55 24.20
CA VAL A 292 -18.79 -12.02 25.10
C VAL A 292 -19.84 -10.93 25.34
N CYS A 293 -19.45 -9.66 25.47
CA CYS A 293 -20.41 -8.57 25.70
C CYS A 293 -20.85 -7.84 24.43
N GLN A 294 -20.00 -7.79 23.39
CA GLN A 294 -20.23 -6.98 22.20
C GLN A 294 -20.37 -7.83 20.94
N GLU A 295 -21.24 -7.38 20.05
CA GLU A 295 -21.28 -7.78 18.65
C GLU A 295 -20.86 -6.57 17.81
N CYS A 296 -19.68 -6.65 17.20
CA CYS A 296 -19.11 -5.59 16.37
C CYS A 296 -19.11 -6.05 14.91
N ASN A 297 -19.55 -5.17 14.00
CA ASN A 297 -19.67 -5.53 12.59
C ASN A 297 -19.24 -4.37 11.68
N ASN A 298 -18.48 -4.73 10.65
CA ASN A 298 -17.92 -3.85 9.62
C ASN A 298 -19.00 -3.05 8.89
N THR A 299 -20.19 -3.64 8.69
CA THR A 299 -21.31 -3.01 7.96
C THR A 299 -21.90 -1.79 8.69
N ILE A 300 -21.76 -1.74 10.03
CA ILE A 300 -22.32 -0.67 10.88
C ILE A 300 -21.19 0.28 11.37
N LYS A 301 -19.91 -0.08 11.15
CA LYS A 301 -18.72 0.60 11.72
C LYS A 301 -18.85 0.86 13.23
N GLY A 302 -19.37 -0.13 13.96
CA GLY A 302 -19.65 0.01 15.39
C GLY A 302 -19.91 -1.33 16.08
N CYS A 303 -20.09 -1.24 17.39
CA CYS A 303 -20.42 -2.36 18.28
C CYS A 303 -21.79 -2.15 18.92
N GLN A 304 -22.50 -3.25 19.15
CA GLN A 304 -23.75 -3.28 19.91
C GLN A 304 -23.62 -4.27 21.06
N LEU A 305 -24.18 -3.90 22.21
CA LEU A 305 -24.29 -4.80 23.35
C LEU A 305 -25.15 -6.00 22.97
N LYS A 306 -24.64 -7.21 23.23
CA LYS A 306 -25.41 -8.43 23.09
C LYS A 306 -26.56 -8.42 24.09
N VAL A 307 -27.77 -8.28 23.56
CA VAL A 307 -29.00 -8.47 24.34
C VAL A 307 -29.10 -9.96 24.65
N ASN A 308 -29.13 -10.32 25.94
CA ASN A 308 -29.45 -11.68 26.34
C ASN A 308 -30.83 -12.06 25.79
N LEU A 309 -30.88 -13.18 25.05
CA LEU A 309 -32.09 -13.98 24.86
C LEU A 309 -32.37 -14.77 26.15
#